data_AF-A0A5P2DCK2-F1
#
_entry.id   AF-A0A5P2DCK2-F1
#
_cell.length_a   1.000
_cell.length_b   1.000
_cell.length_c   1.000
_cell.angle_alpha   90.00
_cell.angle_beta   90.00
_cell.angle_gamma   90.00
#
_symmetry.space_group_name_H-M   'P 1'
#
loop_
_entity.id
_entity.type
_entity.pdbx_description
1 polymer ?
#
loop_
_entity_poly.entity_id
_entity_poly.type
_entity_poly.pdbx_seq_one_letter_code
_entity_poly.pdbx_strand_id
1 'polypeptide(L)'
;MYAAVRRYEGVTDPAEAGRLVAEGFVPLMRQVPGFVAYYWVDAGAGVMVSTSVFQDRAGAEESVSRAAAFVRENLASLLPNPPQVMSGEVVASG
;
A
#
# COMPACT_ATOMS: atom_id res chain seq x y z
N MET A 1 -15.47 7.76 -3.06
CA MET A 1 -14.18 7.26 -2.55
C MET A 1 -13.95 5.86 -3.09
N TYR A 2 -12.70 5.54 -3.42
CA TYR A 2 -12.27 4.25 -3.93
C TYR A 2 -11.01 3.82 -3.20
N ALA A 3 -10.90 2.53 -2.87
CA ALA A 3 -9.78 1.99 -2.11
C ALA A 3 -9.00 0.96 -2.94
N ALA A 4 -7.70 0.88 -2.68
CA ALA A 4 -6.87 -0.26 -3.06
C ALA A 4 -6.26 -0.88 -1.79
N VAL A 5 -6.43 -2.18 -1.65
CA VAL A 5 -5.93 -2.99 -0.53
C VAL A 5 -4.89 -3.95 -1.08
N ARG A 6 -3.75 -4.05 -0.39
CA ARG A 6 -2.66 -4.96 -0.77
C ARG A 6 -2.24 -5.79 0.43
N ARG A 7 -2.16 -7.09 0.26
CA ARG A 7 -1.72 -8.05 1.27
C ARG A 7 -0.38 -8.62 0.86
N TYR A 8 0.61 -8.48 1.73
CA TYR A 8 1.97 -8.97 1.58
C TYR A 8 2.19 -10.09 2.58
N GLU A 9 2.68 -11.23 2.13
CA GLU A 9 2.92 -12.40 2.98
C GLU A 9 4.39 -12.79 2.99
N GLY A 10 4.85 -13.33 4.11
CA GLY A 10 6.25 -13.71 4.30
C GLY A 10 7.20 -12.53 4.49
N VAL A 11 6.69 -11.38 4.95
CA VAL A 11 7.50 -10.19 5.22
C VAL A 11 8.55 -10.51 6.28
N THR A 12 9.82 -10.29 5.95
CA THR A 12 10.95 -10.76 6.76
C THR A 12 11.38 -9.76 7.84
N ASP A 13 11.10 -8.47 7.64
CA ASP A 13 11.34 -7.41 8.60
C ASP A 13 10.21 -6.37 8.55
N PRO A 14 9.14 -6.54 9.36
CA PRO A 14 8.02 -5.61 9.43
C PRO A 14 8.41 -4.18 9.85
N ALA A 15 9.43 -4.05 10.70
CA ALA A 15 9.85 -2.76 11.24
C ALA A 15 10.58 -1.94 10.16
N GLU A 16 11.53 -2.53 9.47
CA GLU A 16 12.24 -1.86 8.37
C GLU A 16 11.32 -1.61 7.17
N ALA A 17 10.45 -2.56 6.83
CA ALA A 17 9.43 -2.34 5.81
C ALA A 17 8.52 -1.15 6.16
N GLY A 18 8.10 -1.04 7.43
CA GLY A 18 7.32 0.09 7.93
C GLY A 18 8.06 1.41 7.82
N ARG A 19 9.35 1.46 8.16
CA ARG A 19 10.20 2.65 8.02
C ARG A 19 10.31 3.11 6.57
N LEU A 20 10.64 2.21 5.65
CA LEU A 20 10.76 2.49 4.23
C LEU A 20 9.43 2.96 3.61
N VAL A 21 8.32 2.33 4.00
CA VAL A 21 6.98 2.77 3.57
C VAL A 21 6.67 4.17 4.10
N ALA A 22 6.94 4.45 5.37
CA ALA A 22 6.66 5.75 5.97
C ALA A 22 7.50 6.90 5.36
N GLU A 23 8.80 6.66 5.13
CA GLU A 23 9.72 7.66 4.61
C GLU A 23 9.63 7.82 3.08
N GLY A 24 9.38 6.73 2.35
CA GLY A 24 9.39 6.72 0.89
C GLY A 24 8.01 6.67 0.27
N PHE A 25 7.22 5.65 0.61
CA PHE A 25 5.98 5.37 -0.11
C PHE A 25 4.81 6.32 0.26
N VAL A 26 4.66 6.65 1.54
CA VAL A 26 3.59 7.55 2.00
C VAL A 26 3.67 8.94 1.34
N PRO A 27 4.85 9.60 1.25
CA PRO A 27 4.99 10.83 0.48
C PRO A 27 4.59 10.69 -0.99
N LEU A 28 4.92 9.57 -1.65
CA LEU A 28 4.52 9.32 -3.03
C LEU A 28 3.01 9.18 -3.19
N MET A 29 2.31 8.59 -2.21
CA MET A 29 0.83 8.49 -2.22
C MET A 29 0.17 9.86 -2.05
N ARG A 30 0.73 10.73 -1.21
CA ARG A 30 0.22 12.10 -1.00
C ARG A 30 0.29 12.98 -2.27
N GLN A 31 1.13 12.62 -3.24
CA GLN A 31 1.25 13.33 -4.52
C GLN A 31 0.23 12.85 -5.56
N VAL A 32 -0.48 11.76 -5.32
CA VAL A 32 -1.52 11.28 -6.23
C VAL A 32 -2.78 12.15 -6.05
N PRO A 33 -3.35 12.70 -7.12
CA PRO A 33 -4.58 13.47 -7.04
C PRO A 33 -5.70 12.72 -6.33
N GLY A 34 -6.44 13.43 -5.47
CA GLY A 34 -7.53 12.85 -4.71
C GLY A 34 -7.11 11.91 -3.58
N PHE A 35 -5.84 11.93 -3.13
CA PHE A 35 -5.42 11.19 -1.94
C PHE A 35 -6.28 11.54 -0.71
N VAL A 36 -6.82 10.51 -0.05
CA VAL A 36 -7.62 10.65 1.18
C VAL A 36 -6.87 10.09 2.37
N ALA A 37 -6.42 8.83 2.29
CA ALA A 37 -5.76 8.16 3.39
C ALA A 37 -4.83 7.04 2.91
N TYR A 38 -3.85 6.71 3.76
CA TYR A 38 -3.02 5.53 3.61
C TYR A 38 -2.75 4.89 4.97
N TYR A 39 -2.81 3.57 5.02
CA TYR A 39 -2.49 2.76 6.18
C TYR A 39 -1.55 1.62 5.76
N TRP A 40 -0.53 1.38 6.57
CA TRP A 40 0.33 0.20 6.51
C TRP A 40 0.22 -0.51 7.86
N VAL A 41 -0.29 -1.72 7.85
CA VAL A 41 -0.71 -2.45 9.05
C VAL A 41 0.08 -3.74 9.16
N ASP A 42 0.71 -3.95 10.31
CA ASP A 42 1.23 -5.26 10.70
C ASP A 42 0.06 -6.14 11.17
N ALA A 43 -0.27 -7.15 10.36
CA ALA A 43 -1.32 -8.12 10.67
C ALA A 43 -0.79 -9.34 11.44
N GLY A 44 0.50 -9.33 11.81
CA GLY A 44 1.19 -10.41 12.50
C GLY A 44 1.63 -11.53 11.57
N ALA A 45 2.47 -12.43 12.10
CA ALA A 45 2.94 -13.65 11.40
C ALA A 45 3.55 -13.39 10.00
N GLY A 46 4.26 -12.27 9.84
CA GLY A 46 4.88 -11.89 8.57
C GLY A 46 3.87 -11.44 7.50
N VAL A 47 2.67 -11.02 7.90
CA VAL A 47 1.64 -10.48 7.02
C VAL A 47 1.53 -8.97 7.22
N MET A 48 1.72 -8.20 6.14
CA MET A 48 1.48 -6.76 6.13
C MET A 48 0.32 -6.43 5.20
N VAL A 49 -0.52 -5.46 5.60
CA VAL A 49 -1.64 -4.98 4.79
C VAL A 49 -1.52 -3.49 4.56
N SER A 50 -1.50 -3.08 3.29
CA SER A 50 -1.64 -1.68 2.92
C SER A 50 -3.07 -1.38 2.50
N THR A 51 -3.60 -0.23 2.91
CA THR A 51 -4.87 0.33 2.39
C THR A 51 -4.61 1.75 1.94
N SER A 52 -4.92 2.06 0.69
CA SER A 52 -4.83 3.40 0.13
C SER A 52 -6.21 3.84 -0.37
N VAL A 53 -6.69 5.00 0.08
CA VAL A 53 -8.03 5.53 -0.24
C VAL A 53 -7.89 6.83 -1.02
N PHE A 54 -8.67 6.94 -2.08
CA PHE A 54 -8.72 8.09 -2.98
C PHE A 54 -10.15 8.57 -3.21
N GLN A 55 -10.30 9.78 -3.72
CA GLN A 55 -11.60 10.36 -4.08
C GLN A 55 -12.29 9.54 -5.17
N ASP A 56 -11.52 9.06 -6.15
CA ASP A 56 -11.99 8.30 -7.31
C ASP A 56 -11.11 7.06 -7.61
N ARG A 57 -11.57 6.30 -8.61
CA ARG A 57 -10.91 5.08 -9.09
C ARG A 57 -9.53 5.33 -9.71
N ALA A 58 -9.34 6.46 -10.39
CA ALA A 58 -8.10 6.75 -11.09
C ALA A 58 -6.94 6.91 -10.11
N GLY A 59 -7.15 7.61 -8.98
CA GLY A 59 -6.14 7.71 -7.92
C GLY A 59 -5.78 6.35 -7.32
N ALA A 60 -6.76 5.47 -7.13
CA ALA A 60 -6.51 4.12 -6.63
C ALA A 60 -5.73 3.24 -7.62
N GLU A 61 -6.05 3.29 -8.92
CA GLU A 61 -5.30 2.55 -9.95
C GLU A 61 -3.86 3.07 -10.10
N GLU A 62 -3.67 4.40 -10.05
CA GLU A 62 -2.34 5.00 -10.04
C GLU A 62 -1.52 4.54 -8.83
N SER A 63 -2.15 4.47 -7.65
CA SER A 63 -1.48 3.99 -6.44
C SER A 63 -0.98 2.53 -6.57
N VAL A 64 -1.69 1.68 -7.31
CA VAL A 64 -1.28 0.29 -7.58
C VAL A 64 0.00 0.27 -8.42
N SER A 65 0.05 1.07 -9.48
CA SER A 65 1.22 1.19 -10.34
C SER A 65 2.44 1.70 -9.57
N ARG A 66 2.26 2.77 -8.78
CA ARG A 66 3.32 3.34 -7.93
C ARG A 66 3.80 2.36 -6.85
N ALA A 67 2.89 1.60 -6.23
CA ALA A 67 3.25 0.55 -5.26
C ALA A 67 4.12 -0.54 -5.88
N ALA A 68 3.77 -0.99 -7.09
CA ALA A 68 4.55 -2.00 -7.79
C ALA A 68 5.97 -1.53 -8.08
N ALA A 69 6.16 -0.27 -8.50
CA ALA A 69 7.48 0.32 -8.69
C ALA A 69 8.26 0.42 -7.37
N PHE A 70 7.64 0.99 -6.33
CA PHE A 70 8.27 1.16 -5.04
C PHE A 70 8.72 -0.16 -4.42
N VAL A 71 7.90 -1.21 -4.51
CA VAL A 71 8.24 -2.54 -4.02
C VAL A 71 9.48 -3.10 -4.72
N ARG A 72 9.52 -3.03 -6.05
CA ARG A 72 10.68 -3.52 -6.83
C ARG A 72 11.97 -2.80 -6.47
N GLU A 73 11.89 -1.50 -6.25
CA GLU A 73 13.06 -0.64 -6.04
C GLU A 73 13.56 -0.65 -4.59
N ASN A 74 12.66 -0.77 -3.61
CA ASN A 74 12.99 -0.48 -2.21
C ASN A 74 12.68 -1.62 -1.24
N LEU A 75 11.75 -2.52 -1.56
CA LEU A 75 11.24 -3.53 -0.63
C LEU A 75 11.43 -4.98 -1.09
N ALA A 76 12.02 -5.21 -2.26
CA ALA A 76 12.11 -6.55 -2.86
C ALA A 76 12.82 -7.58 -1.97
N SER A 77 13.81 -7.15 -1.16
CA SER A 77 14.50 -8.02 -0.20
C SER A 77 13.67 -8.36 1.04
N LEU A 78 12.65 -7.55 1.35
CA LEU A 78 11.80 -7.69 2.54
C LEU A 78 10.47 -8.38 2.23
N LEU A 79 10.05 -8.38 0.96
CA LEU A 79 8.76 -8.88 0.49
C LEU A 79 9.00 -10.03 -0.52
N PRO A 80 9.23 -11.27 -0.05
CA PRO A 80 9.65 -12.38 -0.90
C PRO A 80 8.55 -12.90 -1.83
N ASN A 81 7.29 -12.62 -1.53
CA ASN A 81 6.13 -13.08 -2.28
C ASN A 81 5.44 -11.92 -3.01
N PRO A 82 4.84 -12.18 -4.20
CA PRO A 82 4.01 -11.19 -4.85
C PRO A 82 2.79 -10.84 -3.98
N PRO A 83 2.40 -9.56 -3.88
CA PRO A 83 1.23 -9.18 -3.11
C PRO A 83 -0.07 -9.60 -3.78
N GLN A 84 -1.09 -9.88 -2.97
CA GLN A 84 -2.47 -9.90 -3.44
C GLN A 84 -2.98 -8.46 -3.48
N VAL A 85 -3.60 -8.05 -4.59
CA VAL A 85 -4.09 -6.69 -4.80
C VAL A 85 -5.58 -6.71 -5.08
N MET A 86 -6.33 -5.86 -4.38
CA MET A 86 -7.77 -5.70 -4.49
C MET A 86 -8.09 -4.21 -4.59
N SER A 87 -9.13 -3.84 -5.32
CA SER A 87 -9.60 -2.46 -5.35
C SER A 87 -11.11 -2.38 -5.56
N GLY A 88 -11.74 -1.31 -5.06
CA GLY A 88 -13.20 -1.18 -5.09
C GLY A 88 -13.72 0.13 -4.51
N GLU A 89 -15.03 0.34 -4.68
CA GLU A 89 -15.72 1.47 -4.08
C GLU A 89 -15.76 1.35 -2.55
N VAL A 90 -15.53 2.47 -1.86
CA VAL A 90 -15.75 2.56 -0.41
C VAL A 90 -17.24 2.80 -0.17
N VAL A 91 -17.94 1.75 0.27
CA VAL A 91 -19.40 1.77 0.49
C VAL A 91 -19.81 2.21 1.91
N ALA A 92 -18.87 2.26 2.85
CA ALA A 92 -19.05 2.77 4.21
C ALA A 92 -17.73 3.31 4.77
N SER A 93 -17.78 4.42 5.51
CA SER A 93 -16.65 5.08 6.17
C SER A 93 -17.14 5.98 7.30
N GLY A 94 -16.31 6.24 8.31
CA GLY A 94 -16.62 7.11 9.45
C GLY A 94 -15.45 7.99 9.86
#